data_AF-A0A8T8D7K7-F1
#
_entry.id   AF-A0A8T8D7K7-F1
#
_cell.length_a   1.000
_cell.length_b   1.000
_cell.length_c   1.000
_cell.angle_alpha   90.00
_cell.angle_beta   90.00
_cell.angle_gamma   90.00
#
_symmetry.space_group_name_H-M   'P 1'
#
loop_
_entity.id
_entity.type
_entity.pdbx_description
1 polymer ?
#
loop_
_entity_poly.entity_id
_entity_poly.type
_entity_poly.pdbx_seq_one_letter_code
_entity_poly.pdbx_strand_id
1 'polypeptide(L)'
;MTVADHEPAPERDLYVLIRDFEQFVHHASRVPLTGKVILDEDDVYSFLDHLRRLVPEEIDRARRLLADRDRLLEQARAEAEAMVKQASSYVERMARESEITRKAEEQARRMLAQAEARSREVRASANAYAADVLDRLEGILRKALAAVAEGRQELQATLRAAAHPSGTAAREAAPTREEAGVEDPDGQGAGWDEEGGD
;
A
#
# COMPACT_ATOMS: atom_id res chain seq x y z
N MET A 1 -1.43 8.92 47.75
CA MET A 1 -0.78 10.18 48.10
C MET A 1 -1.88 11.15 48.45
N THR A 2 -2.14 11.24 49.75
CA THR A 2 -3.29 11.85 50.40
C THR A 2 -3.28 13.34 50.11
N VAL A 3 -4.33 13.84 49.45
CA VAL A 3 -4.60 15.28 49.37
C VAL A 3 -4.83 15.71 50.82
N ALA A 4 -3.86 16.42 51.38
CA ALA A 4 -4.00 17.03 52.67
C ALA A 4 -5.12 18.07 52.55
N ASP A 5 -6.25 17.81 53.20
CA ASP A 5 -7.23 18.82 53.55
C ASP A 5 -6.49 19.96 54.24
N HIS A 6 -6.27 21.05 53.52
CA HIS A 6 -5.92 22.30 54.12
C HIS A 6 -7.25 22.95 54.49
N GLU A 7 -7.77 22.62 55.69
CA GLU A 7 -8.77 23.47 56.34
C GLU A 7 -8.10 24.84 56.54
N PRO A 8 -8.55 25.90 55.83
CA PRO A 8 -8.06 27.22 56.14
C PRO A 8 -8.55 27.57 57.55
N ALA A 9 -7.64 28.00 58.42
CA ALA A 9 -7.98 28.58 59.71
C ALA A 9 -9.09 29.63 59.54
N PRO A 10 -9.95 29.88 60.55
CA PRO A 10 -10.95 30.93 60.47
C PRO A 10 -10.23 32.29 60.43
N GLU A 11 -9.79 32.72 59.25
CA GLU A 11 -9.57 34.12 58.96
C GLU A 11 -10.88 34.81 59.31
N ARG A 12 -10.85 35.85 60.16
CA ARG A 12 -12.04 36.69 60.36
C ARG A 12 -12.40 37.26 59.00
N ASP A 13 -13.31 36.58 58.34
CA ASP A 13 -13.82 36.94 57.03
C ASP A 13 -14.37 38.37 57.14
N LEU A 14 -14.12 39.18 56.12
CA LEU A 14 -14.62 40.55 56.04
C LEU A 14 -16.13 40.58 56.35
N TYR A 15 -16.85 39.53 55.93
CA TYR A 15 -18.26 39.31 56.23
C TYR A 15 -18.58 39.13 57.72
N VAL A 16 -17.73 38.45 58.48
CA VAL A 16 -17.91 38.28 59.93
C VAL A 16 -17.67 39.61 60.64
N LEU A 17 -16.62 40.36 60.25
CA LEU A 17 -16.34 41.67 60.83
C LEU A 17 -17.45 42.68 60.57
N ILE A 18 -17.99 42.71 59.35
CA ILE A 18 -19.14 43.57 59.00
C ILE A 18 -20.37 43.18 59.82
N ARG A 19 -20.65 41.88 59.96
CA ARG A 19 -21.77 41.37 60.77
C ARG A 19 -21.63 41.74 62.24
N ASP A 20 -20.43 41.58 62.80
CA ASP A 20 -20.14 41.93 64.18
C ASP A 20 -20.31 43.43 64.43
N PHE A 21 -19.89 44.27 63.47
CA PHE A 21 -20.11 45.71 63.51
C PHE A 21 -21.59 46.08 63.39
N GLU A 22 -22.34 45.44 62.48
CA GLU A 22 -23.80 45.60 62.37
C GLU A 22 -24.50 45.23 63.69
N GLN A 23 -24.09 44.13 64.32
CA GLN A 23 -24.63 43.69 65.58
C GLN A 23 -24.27 44.67 66.71
N PHE A 24 -23.04 45.19 66.74
CA PHE A 24 -22.62 46.23 67.68
C PHE A 24 -23.51 47.48 67.58
N VAL A 25 -23.73 47.98 66.36
CA VAL A 25 -24.61 49.13 66.11
C VAL A 25 -26.06 48.83 66.48
N HIS A 26 -26.54 47.60 66.27
CA HIS A 26 -27.91 47.20 66.60
C HIS A 26 -28.17 47.18 68.13
N HIS A 27 -27.19 46.76 68.93
CA HIS A 27 -27.32 46.65 70.39
C HIS A 27 -26.96 47.94 71.15
N ALA A 28 -26.56 48.98 70.43
CA ALA A 28 -26.15 50.24 71.01
C ALA A 28 -27.32 51.03 71.64
N SER A 29 -27.01 51.81 72.67
CA SER A 29 -27.99 52.56 73.45
C SER A 29 -28.67 53.64 72.61
N ARG A 30 -30.00 53.68 72.61
CA ARG A 30 -30.78 54.67 71.86
C ARG A 30 -31.23 55.82 72.75
N VAL A 31 -31.16 57.04 72.23
CA VAL A 31 -31.65 58.24 72.92
C VAL A 31 -33.15 58.42 72.65
N PRO A 32 -34.03 58.41 73.68
CA PRO A 32 -35.47 58.56 73.50
C PRO A 32 -35.84 59.83 72.73
N LEU A 33 -36.89 59.76 71.91
CA LEU A 33 -37.47 60.89 71.15
C LEU A 33 -36.53 61.57 70.12
N THR A 34 -35.28 61.12 69.94
CA THR A 34 -34.31 61.77 69.03
C THR A 34 -33.86 60.89 67.85
N GLY A 35 -34.18 59.59 67.88
CA GLY A 35 -33.73 58.63 66.86
C GLY A 35 -32.22 58.37 66.81
N LYS A 36 -31.44 58.96 67.74
CA LYS A 36 -29.98 58.85 67.79
C LYS A 36 -29.53 57.60 68.55
N VAL A 37 -28.38 57.05 68.15
CA VAL A 37 -27.69 55.92 68.78
C VAL A 37 -26.40 56.45 69.39
N ILE A 38 -26.08 56.02 70.61
CA ILE A 38 -24.81 56.30 71.29
C ILE A 38 -23.90 55.10 71.07
N LEU A 39 -22.73 55.36 70.49
CA LEU A 39 -21.68 54.36 70.26
C LEU A 39 -20.44 54.76 71.04
N ASP A 40 -19.70 53.76 71.52
CA ASP A 40 -18.38 53.96 72.05
C ASP A 40 -17.41 54.27 70.91
N GLU A 41 -16.63 55.34 71.07
CA GLU A 41 -15.72 55.84 70.05
C GLU A 41 -14.56 54.87 69.80
N ASP A 42 -14.00 54.27 70.85
CA ASP A 42 -12.86 53.36 70.77
C ASP A 42 -13.26 52.05 70.06
N ASP A 43 -14.45 51.52 70.37
CA ASP A 43 -14.99 50.34 69.70
C ASP A 43 -15.19 50.58 68.19
N VAL A 44 -15.78 51.71 67.80
CA VAL A 44 -15.96 52.06 66.38
C VAL A 44 -14.64 52.18 65.65
N TYR A 45 -13.64 52.86 66.24
CA TYR A 45 -12.31 52.96 65.63
C TYR A 45 -11.61 51.59 65.52
N SER A 46 -11.80 50.70 66.49
CA SER A 46 -11.28 49.32 66.43
C SER A 46 -11.84 48.56 65.22
N PHE A 47 -13.15 48.65 64.95
CA PHE A 47 -13.76 48.06 63.77
C PHE A 47 -13.26 48.69 62.47
N LEU A 48 -13.12 50.03 62.42
CA LEU A 48 -12.59 50.73 61.25
C LEU A 48 -11.13 50.36 60.97
N ASP A 49 -10.30 50.19 61.99
CA ASP A 49 -8.91 49.76 61.85
C ASP A 49 -8.80 48.32 61.34
N HIS A 50 -9.68 47.43 61.80
CA HIS A 50 -9.77 46.08 61.28
C HIS A 50 -10.22 46.06 59.82
N LEU A 51 -11.25 46.83 59.45
CA LEU A 51 -11.69 46.97 58.05
C LEU A 51 -10.58 47.53 57.17
N ARG A 52 -9.83 48.54 57.65
CA ARG A 52 -8.72 49.17 56.93
C ARG A 52 -7.58 48.20 56.62
N ARG A 53 -7.40 47.16 57.43
CA ARG A 53 -6.40 46.10 57.20
C ARG A 53 -6.93 44.99 56.30
N LEU A 54 -8.13 44.50 56.58
CA LEU A 54 -8.68 43.31 55.89
C LEU A 54 -9.19 43.59 54.47
N VAL A 55 -9.78 44.76 54.21
CA VAL A 55 -10.33 45.08 52.88
C VAL A 55 -9.25 45.06 51.77
N PRO A 56 -8.09 45.72 51.94
CA PRO A 56 -7.02 45.63 50.93
C PRO A 56 -6.51 44.21 50.71
N GLU A 57 -6.35 43.44 51.78
CA GLU A 57 -5.87 42.04 51.72
C GLU A 57 -6.83 41.15 50.90
N GLU A 58 -8.14 41.30 51.12
CA GLU A 58 -9.16 40.54 50.41
C GLU A 58 -9.28 40.95 48.93
N ILE A 59 -9.16 42.25 48.63
CA ILE A 59 -9.12 42.76 47.25
C ILE A 59 -7.90 42.18 46.51
N ASP A 60 -6.73 42.16 47.15
CA ASP A 60 -5.52 41.62 46.53
C ASP A 60 -5.59 40.10 46.34
N ARG A 61 -6.24 39.39 47.27
CA ARG A 61 -6.55 37.96 47.13
C ARG A 61 -7.47 37.71 45.92
N ALA A 62 -8.55 38.48 45.79
CA ALA A 62 -9.46 38.38 44.65
C ALA A 62 -8.76 38.70 43.32
N ARG A 63 -7.89 39.71 43.28
CA ARG A 63 -7.08 40.04 42.09
C ARG A 63 -6.13 38.92 41.69
N ARG A 64 -5.45 38.30 42.66
CA ARG A 64 -4.59 37.13 42.41
C ARG A 64 -5.38 35.97 41.84
N LEU A 65 -6.54 35.67 42.43
CA LEU A 65 -7.41 34.59 41.94
C LEU A 65 -7.88 34.82 40.50
N LEU A 66 -8.24 36.06 40.14
CA LEU A 66 -8.60 36.42 38.77
C LEU A 66 -7.42 36.24 37.80
N ALA A 67 -6.23 36.71 38.19
CA ALA A 67 -5.03 36.55 37.38
C ALA A 67 -4.65 35.07 37.18
N ASP A 68 -4.77 34.25 38.22
CA ASP A 68 -4.49 32.81 38.16
C ASP A 68 -5.53 32.08 37.31
N ARG A 69 -6.81 32.48 37.40
CA ARG A 69 -7.88 31.95 36.53
C ARG A 69 -7.60 32.25 35.06
N ASP A 70 -7.19 33.47 34.74
CA ASP A 70 -6.89 33.84 33.36
C ASP A 70 -5.67 33.10 32.82
N ARG A 71 -4.61 32.94 33.65
CA ARG A 71 -3.46 32.09 33.30
C ARG A 71 -3.84 30.65 33.06
N LEU A 72 -4.67 30.07 33.92
CA LEU A 72 -5.14 28.70 33.79
C LEU A 72 -5.93 28.50 32.49
N LEU A 73 -6.77 29.47 32.13
CA LEU A 73 -7.51 29.41 30.87
C LEU A 73 -6.63 29.51 29.64
N GLU A 74 -5.63 30.40 29.65
CA GLU A 74 -4.67 30.48 28.55
C GLU A 74 -3.86 29.20 28.42
N GLN A 75 -3.43 28.60 29.54
CA GLN A 75 -2.75 27.31 29.53
C GLN A 75 -3.67 26.21 28.96
N ALA A 76 -4.92 26.12 29.43
CA ALA A 76 -5.88 25.13 28.95
C ALA A 76 -6.18 25.29 27.45
N ARG A 77 -6.26 26.54 26.95
CA ARG A 77 -6.41 26.83 25.52
C ARG A 77 -5.19 26.35 24.73
N ALA A 78 -3.99 26.69 25.17
CA ALA A 78 -2.76 26.27 24.52
C ALA A 78 -2.61 24.74 24.48
N GLU A 79 -2.96 24.06 25.57
CA GLU A 79 -2.96 22.60 25.65
C GLU A 79 -4.00 21.98 24.71
N ALA A 80 -5.22 22.54 24.64
CA ALA A 80 -6.24 22.09 23.72
C ALA A 80 -5.81 22.26 22.25
N GLU A 81 -5.23 23.41 21.90
CA GLU A 81 -4.69 23.65 20.55
C GLU A 81 -3.55 22.69 20.21
N ALA A 82 -2.64 22.44 21.15
CA ALA A 82 -1.57 21.47 20.97
C ALA A 82 -2.11 20.05 20.74
N MET A 83 -3.12 19.65 21.52
CA MET A 83 -3.77 18.34 21.38
C MET A 83 -4.45 18.18 20.01
N VAL A 84 -5.19 19.20 19.56
CA VAL A 84 -5.83 19.20 18.24
C VAL A 84 -4.77 19.07 17.14
N LYS A 85 -3.68 19.84 17.22
CA LYS A 85 -2.59 19.79 16.24
C LYS A 85 -1.92 18.42 16.20
N GLN A 86 -1.67 17.80 17.36
CA GLN A 86 -1.11 16.46 17.45
C GLN A 86 -2.05 15.42 16.84
N ALA A 87 -3.35 15.49 17.15
CA ALA A 87 -4.35 14.59 16.59
C ALA A 87 -4.45 14.71 15.06
N SER A 88 -4.49 15.93 14.52
CA SER A 88 -4.49 16.17 13.07
C SER A 88 -3.24 15.59 12.42
N SER A 89 -2.05 15.84 12.98
CA SER A 89 -0.79 15.28 12.45
C SER A 89 -0.78 13.74 12.47
N TYR A 90 -1.35 13.13 13.51
CA TYR A 90 -1.45 11.68 13.62
C TYR A 90 -2.40 11.11 12.56
N VAL A 91 -3.57 11.72 12.37
CA VAL A 91 -4.55 11.31 11.34
C VAL A 91 -3.94 11.39 9.95
N GLU A 92 -3.24 12.48 9.63
CA GLU A 92 -2.58 12.60 8.34
C GLU A 92 -1.51 11.53 8.10
N ARG A 93 -0.70 11.21 9.13
CA ARG A 93 0.31 10.16 9.03
C ARG A 93 -0.34 8.80 8.78
N MET A 94 -1.39 8.47 9.53
CA MET A 94 -2.14 7.22 9.34
C MET A 94 -2.77 7.13 7.95
N ALA A 95 -3.35 8.22 7.45
CA ALA A 95 -3.90 8.27 6.09
C ALA A 95 -2.80 8.03 5.04
N ARG A 96 -1.65 8.69 5.17
CA ARG A 96 -0.50 8.48 4.29
C ARG A 96 0.00 7.04 4.33
N GLU A 97 0.17 6.46 5.51
CA GLU A 97 0.58 5.06 5.68
C GLU A 97 -0.42 4.07 5.07
N SER A 98 -1.72 4.31 5.27
CA SER A 98 -2.78 3.51 4.64
C SER A 98 -2.76 3.61 3.12
N GLU A 99 -2.58 4.80 2.55
CA GLU A 99 -2.48 4.98 1.11
C GLU A 99 -1.23 4.33 0.52
N ILE A 100 -0.08 4.44 1.19
CA ILE A 100 1.16 3.78 0.79
C ILE A 100 0.96 2.27 0.78
N THR A 101 0.37 1.72 1.85
CA THR A 101 0.10 0.28 1.98
C THR A 101 -0.83 -0.20 0.88
N ARG A 102 -1.93 0.50 0.63
CA ARG A 102 -2.88 0.19 -0.46
C ARG A 102 -2.19 0.20 -1.82
N LYS A 103 -1.37 1.22 -2.12
CA LYS A 103 -0.60 1.30 -3.38
C LYS A 103 0.40 0.16 -3.51
N ALA A 104 1.11 -0.19 -2.44
CA ALA A 104 2.05 -1.30 -2.41
C ALA A 104 1.36 -2.64 -2.69
N GLU A 105 0.20 -2.90 -2.07
CA GLU A 105 -0.61 -4.09 -2.32
C GLU A 105 -1.10 -4.16 -3.78
N GLU A 106 -1.57 -3.04 -4.33
CA GLU A 106 -2.01 -2.97 -5.72
C GLU A 106 -0.85 -3.24 -6.70
N GLN A 107 0.33 -2.69 -6.43
CA GLN A 107 1.53 -2.95 -7.22
C GLN A 107 1.98 -4.41 -7.10
N ALA A 108 1.94 -5.00 -5.90
CA ALA A 108 2.26 -6.40 -5.67
C ALA A 108 1.30 -7.33 -6.44
N ARG A 109 -0.01 -7.06 -6.40
CA ARG A 109 -1.01 -7.80 -7.19
C ARG A 109 -0.75 -7.71 -8.69
N ARG A 110 -0.43 -6.51 -9.20
CA ARG A 110 -0.06 -6.30 -10.60
C ARG A 110 1.18 -7.09 -10.99
N MET A 111 2.22 -7.08 -10.15
CA MET A 111 3.46 -7.81 -10.39
C MET A 111 3.23 -9.33 -10.40
N LEU A 112 2.43 -9.85 -9.47
CA LEU A 112 2.06 -11.27 -9.44
C LEU A 112 1.27 -11.67 -10.69
N ALA A 113 0.27 -10.89 -11.09
CA ALA A 113 -0.50 -11.15 -12.30
C ALA A 113 0.39 -11.16 -13.55
N GLN A 114 1.33 -10.20 -13.65
CA GLN A 114 2.28 -10.14 -14.76
C GLN A 114 3.26 -11.33 -14.74
N ALA A 115 3.76 -11.72 -13.58
CA ALA A 115 4.65 -12.87 -13.41
C ALA A 115 3.94 -14.18 -13.80
N GLU A 116 2.69 -14.36 -13.39
CA GLU A 116 1.87 -15.51 -13.79
C GLU A 116 1.62 -15.54 -15.29
N ALA A 117 1.23 -14.42 -15.90
CA ALA A 117 1.01 -14.32 -17.34
C ALA A 117 2.29 -14.68 -18.11
N ARG A 118 3.43 -14.10 -17.73
CA ARG A 118 4.73 -14.40 -18.34
C ARG A 118 5.15 -15.85 -18.12
N SER A 119 4.88 -16.43 -16.95
CA SER A 119 5.16 -17.84 -16.68
C SER A 119 4.36 -18.77 -17.61
N ARG A 120 3.07 -18.47 -17.83
CA ARG A 120 2.22 -19.21 -18.77
C ARG A 120 2.73 -19.08 -20.20
N GLU A 121 3.09 -17.88 -20.62
CA GLU A 121 3.66 -17.61 -21.95
C GLU A 121 4.97 -18.37 -22.19
N VAL A 122 5.90 -18.34 -21.23
CA VAL A 122 7.18 -19.07 -21.32
C VAL A 122 6.94 -20.58 -21.41
N ARG A 123 6.02 -21.12 -20.59
CA ARG A 123 5.67 -22.55 -20.65
C ARG A 123 5.04 -22.93 -21.99
N ALA A 124 4.12 -22.12 -22.50
CA ALA A 124 3.50 -22.35 -23.79
C ALA A 124 4.53 -22.33 -24.92
N SER A 125 5.44 -21.34 -24.91
CA SER A 125 6.52 -21.22 -25.89
C SER A 125 7.50 -22.39 -25.82
N ALA A 126 7.87 -22.83 -24.62
CA ALA A 126 8.75 -23.98 -24.42
C ALA A 126 8.10 -25.29 -24.91
N ASN A 127 6.81 -25.48 -24.64
CA ASN A 127 6.06 -26.64 -25.13
C ASN A 127 5.94 -26.63 -26.66
N ALA A 128 5.66 -25.46 -27.26
CA ALA A 128 5.60 -25.32 -28.72
C ALA A 128 6.95 -25.61 -29.38
N TYR A 129 8.04 -25.11 -28.79
CA TYR A 129 9.39 -25.41 -29.26
C TYR A 129 9.72 -26.90 -29.14
N ALA A 130 9.38 -27.54 -28.03
CA ALA A 130 9.60 -28.98 -27.85
C ALA A 130 8.82 -29.80 -28.89
N ALA A 131 7.59 -29.41 -29.22
CA ALA A 131 6.80 -30.04 -30.28
C ALA A 131 7.48 -29.91 -31.65
N ASP A 132 7.93 -28.71 -32.05
CA ASP A 132 8.62 -28.51 -33.33
C ASP A 132 9.91 -29.36 -33.44
N VAL A 133 10.68 -29.45 -32.35
CA VAL A 133 11.90 -30.27 -32.30
C VAL A 133 11.56 -31.76 -32.46
N LEU A 134 10.51 -32.23 -31.79
CA LEU A 134 10.06 -33.63 -31.89
C LEU A 134 9.52 -33.95 -33.28
N ASP A 135 8.75 -33.06 -33.90
CA ASP A 135 8.23 -33.22 -35.27
C ASP A 135 9.38 -33.31 -36.29
N ARG A 136 10.40 -32.45 -36.16
CA ARG A 136 11.60 -32.52 -37.00
C ARG A 136 12.36 -33.84 -36.81
N LEU A 137 12.53 -34.28 -35.57
CA LEU A 137 13.20 -35.54 -35.26
C LEU A 137 12.43 -36.72 -35.86
N GLU A 138 11.10 -36.74 -35.74
CA GLU A 138 10.26 -37.76 -36.35
C GLU A 138 10.44 -37.79 -37.88
N GLY A 139 10.46 -36.62 -38.52
CA GLY A 139 10.71 -36.51 -39.97
C GLY A 139 12.06 -37.10 -40.38
N ILE A 140 13.12 -36.83 -39.61
CA ILE A 140 14.46 -37.39 -39.85
C ILE A 140 14.45 -38.92 -39.69
N LEU A 141 13.84 -39.43 -38.62
CA LEU A 141 13.78 -40.86 -38.36
C LEU A 141 12.97 -41.60 -39.43
N ARG A 142 11.87 -41.03 -39.93
CA ARG A 142 11.10 -41.60 -41.06
C ARG A 142 11.94 -41.71 -42.33
N LYS A 143 12.71 -40.66 -42.67
CA LYS A 143 13.63 -40.70 -43.83
C LYS A 143 14.74 -41.74 -43.65
N ALA A 144 15.33 -41.82 -42.46
CA ALA A 144 16.35 -42.82 -42.15
C ALA A 144 15.80 -44.25 -42.25
N LEU A 145 14.60 -44.51 -41.73
CA LEU A 145 13.93 -45.81 -41.85
C LEU A 145 13.62 -46.17 -43.31
N ALA A 146 13.17 -45.21 -44.12
CA ALA A 146 12.93 -45.41 -45.54
C ALA A 146 14.22 -45.81 -46.29
N ALA A 147 15.33 -45.11 -46.05
CA ALA A 147 16.62 -45.44 -46.63
C ALA A 147 17.12 -46.84 -46.22
N VAL A 148 16.92 -47.23 -44.96
CA VAL A 148 17.25 -48.59 -44.49
C VAL A 148 16.39 -49.65 -45.18
N ALA A 149 15.09 -49.38 -45.36
CA ALA A 149 14.18 -50.30 -46.05
C ALA A 149 14.57 -50.48 -47.52
N GLU A 150 14.90 -49.38 -48.21
CA GLU A 150 15.39 -49.38 -49.59
C GLU A 150 16.71 -50.15 -49.72
N GLY A 151 17.71 -49.86 -48.87
CA GLY A 151 18.98 -50.58 -48.85
C GLY A 151 18.83 -52.08 -48.56
N ARG A 152 17.86 -52.48 -47.74
CA ARG A 152 17.53 -53.90 -47.52
C ARG A 152 16.90 -54.55 -48.76
N GLN A 153 16.02 -53.84 -49.48
CA GLN A 153 15.42 -54.36 -50.71
C GLN A 153 16.47 -54.55 -51.80
N GLU A 154 17.38 -53.60 -51.97
CA GLU A 154 18.49 -53.70 -52.93
C GLU A 154 19.44 -54.85 -52.57
N LEU A 155 19.78 -55.01 -51.29
CA LEU A 155 20.58 -56.15 -50.84
C LEU A 155 19.87 -57.50 -51.09
N GLN A 156 18.56 -57.58 -50.88
CA GLN A 156 17.82 -58.79 -51.21
C GLN A 156 17.76 -59.06 -52.72
N ALA A 157 17.63 -58.01 -53.54
CA ALA A 157 17.63 -58.12 -55.00
C ALA A 157 18.98 -58.63 -55.52
N THR A 158 20.08 -58.05 -55.02
CA THR A 158 21.45 -58.49 -55.36
C THR A 158 21.74 -59.92 -54.89
N LEU A 159 21.31 -60.30 -53.67
CA LEU A 159 21.44 -61.68 -53.19
C LEU A 159 20.62 -62.67 -54.04
N ARG A 160 19.41 -62.30 -54.49
CA ARG A 160 18.60 -63.13 -55.40
C ARG A 160 19.24 -63.26 -56.78
N ALA A 161 19.78 -62.18 -57.33
CA ALA A 161 20.54 -62.20 -58.58
C ALA A 161 21.80 -63.08 -58.48
N ALA A 162 22.51 -63.03 -57.35
CA ALA A 162 23.65 -63.90 -57.07
C ALA A 162 23.24 -65.38 -56.88
N ALA A 163 22.03 -65.66 -56.38
CA ALA A 163 21.50 -67.01 -56.18
C ALA A 163 20.89 -67.64 -57.46
N HIS A 164 20.62 -66.87 -58.51
CA HIS A 164 20.21 -67.35 -59.82
C HIS A 164 21.14 -66.81 -60.91
N PRO A 165 22.38 -67.33 -61.04
CA PRO A 165 23.18 -67.10 -62.21
C PRO A 165 22.53 -67.86 -63.36
N SER A 166 21.67 -67.20 -64.14
CA SER A 166 21.18 -67.73 -65.40
C SER A 166 22.39 -67.96 -66.32
N GLY A 167 22.90 -69.17 -66.31
CA GLY A 167 23.77 -69.70 -67.34
C GLY A 167 22.95 -69.78 -68.63
N THR A 168 23.15 -68.83 -69.53
CA THR A 168 22.85 -68.90 -70.97
C THR A 168 23.43 -67.66 -71.64
N ALA A 169 24.76 -67.59 -71.70
CA ALA A 169 25.46 -66.73 -72.66
C ALA A 169 26.40 -67.60 -73.49
N ALA A 170 25.80 -68.48 -74.30
CA ALA A 170 26.47 -69.12 -75.41
C ALA A 170 25.57 -69.05 -76.65
N ARG A 171 26.10 -68.40 -77.69
CA ARG A 171 25.66 -68.41 -79.10
C ARG A 171 24.39 -67.56 -79.35
N GLU A 172 24.32 -66.65 -80.33
CA GLU A 172 24.68 -66.85 -81.73
C GLU A 172 24.66 -65.51 -82.51
N ALA A 173 25.64 -65.35 -83.38
CA ALA A 173 25.80 -64.53 -84.59
C ALA A 173 24.64 -63.61 -85.09
N ALA A 174 24.99 -62.35 -85.37
CA ALA A 174 24.45 -61.54 -86.48
C ALA A 174 24.88 -62.14 -87.85
N PRO A 175 24.41 -61.71 -89.06
CA PRO A 175 23.68 -60.47 -89.40
C PRO A 175 22.57 -60.63 -90.50
N THR A 176 21.78 -59.56 -90.78
CA THR A 176 21.65 -58.92 -92.11
C THR A 176 20.75 -57.68 -92.10
N ARG A 177 21.02 -56.82 -93.09
CA ARG A 177 20.60 -55.44 -93.40
C ARG A 177 19.18 -55.29 -94.01
N GLU A 178 18.82 -54.01 -94.24
CA GLU A 178 17.76 -53.41 -95.09
C GLU A 178 16.38 -53.26 -94.44
N GLU A 179 15.68 -52.11 -94.40
CA GLU A 179 15.62 -50.85 -95.19
C GLU A 179 15.24 -49.68 -94.24
N ALA A 180 15.81 -48.46 -94.29
CA ALA A 180 15.57 -47.29 -95.16
C ALA A 180 14.16 -46.61 -95.07
N GLY A 181 14.16 -45.34 -94.65
CA GLY A 181 13.10 -44.31 -94.82
C GLY A 181 12.12 -44.18 -93.65
N VAL A 182 11.77 -43.01 -93.08
CA VAL A 182 11.63 -41.63 -93.61
C VAL A 182 11.64 -40.61 -92.44
N GLU A 183 12.13 -39.39 -92.73
CA GLU A 183 12.10 -38.09 -91.99
C GLU A 183 10.81 -37.79 -91.20
N ASP A 184 10.84 -37.34 -89.93
CA ASP A 184 11.06 -35.98 -89.35
C ASP A 184 9.82 -35.04 -89.49
N PRO A 185 9.63 -33.93 -88.71
CA PRO A 185 9.97 -33.55 -87.33
C PRO A 185 8.72 -33.11 -86.52
N ASP A 186 8.89 -32.72 -85.25
CA ASP A 186 8.15 -31.70 -84.46
C ASP A 186 8.21 -32.12 -82.97
N GLY A 187 8.74 -31.36 -82.00
CA GLY A 187 8.76 -29.92 -81.84
C GLY A 187 7.97 -29.57 -80.57
N GLN A 188 8.62 -28.89 -79.61
CA GLN A 188 8.10 -28.30 -78.34
C GLN A 188 8.21 -29.20 -77.09
N GLY A 189 8.69 -28.73 -75.94
CA GLY A 189 9.11 -27.40 -75.53
C GLY A 189 9.37 -27.43 -74.02
N ALA A 190 10.55 -26.96 -73.62
CA ALA A 190 10.90 -26.77 -72.23
C ALA A 190 10.22 -25.50 -71.68
N GLY A 191 9.71 -25.56 -70.46
CA GLY A 191 9.24 -24.41 -69.69
C GLY A 191 9.65 -24.58 -68.23
N TRP A 192 10.61 -23.77 -67.79
CA TRP A 192 10.94 -23.53 -66.39
C TRP A 192 10.34 -22.18 -66.03
N ASP A 193 9.45 -22.14 -65.05
CA ASP A 193 8.98 -20.89 -64.45
C ASP A 193 9.51 -20.80 -63.01
N GLU A 194 10.42 -19.85 -62.81
CA GLU A 194 10.73 -19.19 -61.55
C GLU A 194 9.67 -18.11 -61.27
N GLU A 195 9.17 -18.03 -60.04
CA GLU A 195 8.68 -16.80 -59.36
C GLU A 195 8.45 -17.23 -57.89
N GLY A 196 9.00 -16.63 -56.83
CA GLY A 196 9.30 -15.22 -56.60
C GLY A 196 8.10 -14.57 -55.90
N GLY A 197 8.07 -14.53 -54.56
CA GLY A 197 6.96 -13.93 -53.82
C GLY A 197 7.27 -13.67 -52.34
N ASP A 198 7.38 -12.37 -52.06
CA ASP A 198 7.60 -11.61 -50.81
C ASP A 198 6.71 -12.02 -49.61
#